data_AF-T1C3A2-F1
#
_entry.id   AF-T1C3A2-F1
#
_cell.length_a   1.000
_cell.length_b   1.000
_cell.length_c   1.000
_cell.angle_alpha   90.00
_cell.angle_beta   90.00
_cell.angle_gamma   90.00
#
_symmetry.space_group_name_H-M   'P 1'
#
loop_
_entity.id
_entity.type
_entity.pdbx_description
1 polymer ?
#
loop_
_entity_poly.entity_id
_entity_poly.type
_entity_poly.pdbx_seq_one_letter_code
_entity_poly.pdbx_strand_id
1 'polypeptide(L)'
;MTQGKPAADKVNPGLDHIARAVNTFVAAGVPLSHLKFDVIIHGGATPIALGEKAYMAKFGHANPNLAVIADLRKVGVNVMVCGNALGDMGFTPAEVNPDIKVALSALST
;
A
#
# COMPACT_ATOMS: atom_id res chain seq x y z
N MET A 1 1.76 -5.10 17.11
CA MET A 1 1.94 -6.49 16.64
C MET A 1 1.62 -6.52 15.16
N THR A 2 2.62 -6.48 14.28
CA THR A 2 2.39 -6.73 12.85
C THR A 2 2.25 -8.24 12.69
N GLN A 3 1.13 -8.70 12.11
CA GLN A 3 0.95 -10.12 11.81
C GLN A 3 2.07 -10.59 10.86
N GLY A 4 2.39 -11.89 10.94
CA GLY A 4 3.51 -12.51 10.23
C GLY A 4 3.54 -12.23 8.72
N LYS A 5 4.71 -12.41 8.11
CA LYS A 5 4.95 -12.17 6.68
C LYS A 5 3.85 -12.88 5.85
N PRO A 6 2.97 -12.14 5.16
CA PRO A 6 1.95 -12.75 4.33
C PRO A 6 2.61 -13.55 3.22
N ALA A 7 1.96 -14.62 2.78
CA ALA A 7 2.33 -15.25 1.52
C ALA A 7 2.24 -14.19 0.41
N ALA A 8 3.23 -14.17 -0.50
CA ALA A 8 3.31 -13.12 -1.51
C ALA A 8 2.08 -13.10 -2.43
N ASP A 9 1.43 -14.26 -2.62
CA ASP A 9 0.22 -14.48 -3.41
C ASP A 9 -1.08 -14.04 -2.73
N LYS A 10 -1.02 -13.47 -1.52
CA LYS A 10 -2.19 -12.97 -0.79
C LYS A 10 -2.12 -11.47 -0.58
N VAL A 11 -3.30 -10.87 -0.45
CA VAL A 11 -3.45 -9.46 -0.07
C VAL A 11 -2.75 -9.23 1.27
N ASN A 12 -2.00 -8.12 1.35
CA ASN A 12 -1.33 -7.72 2.58
C ASN A 12 -2.37 -7.40 3.68
N PRO A 13 -2.28 -8.03 4.87
CA PRO A 13 -3.20 -7.79 5.99
C PRO A 13 -3.23 -6.33 6.47
N GLY A 14 -2.17 -5.56 6.23
CA GLY A 14 -2.14 -4.12 6.50
C GLY A 14 -3.13 -3.35 5.63
N LEU A 15 -3.25 -3.69 4.34
CA LEU A 15 -4.22 -3.06 3.43
C LEU A 15 -5.66 -3.40 3.83
N ASP A 16 -5.90 -4.67 4.16
CA ASP A 16 -7.18 -5.13 4.68
C ASP A 16 -7.54 -4.43 6.01
N HIS A 17 -6.55 -4.20 6.88
CA HIS A 17 -6.77 -3.43 8.12
C HIS A 17 -7.17 -1.98 7.86
N ILE A 18 -6.54 -1.31 6.89
CA ILE A 18 -6.90 0.06 6.50
C ILE A 18 -8.33 0.10 5.93
N ALA A 19 -8.67 -0.84 5.04
CA ALA A 19 -10.02 -0.92 4.47
C ALA A 19 -11.09 -1.09 5.56
N ARG A 20 -10.84 -1.97 6.54
CA ARG A 20 -11.73 -2.11 7.71
C ARG A 20 -11.82 -0.84 8.54
N ALA A 21 -10.71 -0.14 8.75
CA ALA A 21 -10.72 1.12 9.49
C ALA A 21 -11.63 2.15 8.78
N VAL A 22 -11.45 2.36 7.48
CA VAL A 22 -12.31 3.24 6.66
C VAL A 22 -13.78 2.85 6.81
N ASN A 23 -14.11 1.58 6.60
CA ASN A 23 -15.48 1.08 6.73
C ASN A 23 -16.06 1.31 8.13
N THR A 24 -15.24 1.17 9.17
CA THR A 24 -15.67 1.37 10.57
C THR A 24 -16.02 2.83 10.84
N PHE A 25 -15.22 3.78 10.36
CA PHE A 25 -15.53 5.20 10.54
C PHE A 25 -16.78 5.62 9.75
N VAL A 26 -16.94 5.11 8.53
CA VAL A 26 -18.16 5.36 7.73
C VAL A 26 -19.39 4.78 8.43
N ALA A 27 -19.31 3.56 8.96
CA ALA A 27 -20.39 2.93 9.70
C ALA A 27 -20.75 3.69 10.99
N ALA A 28 -19.78 4.39 11.59
CA ALA A 28 -19.99 5.29 12.73
C ALA A 28 -20.55 6.67 12.33
N GLY A 29 -20.87 6.90 11.05
CA GLY A 29 -21.49 8.14 10.56
C GLY A 29 -20.50 9.23 10.15
N VAL A 30 -19.20 8.94 10.09
CA VAL A 30 -18.22 9.90 9.58
C VAL A 30 -18.26 9.89 8.05
N PRO A 31 -18.58 11.02 7.39
CA PRO A 31 -18.62 11.06 5.93
C PRO A 31 -17.22 10.87 5.34
N LEU A 32 -17.12 10.20 4.19
CA LEU A 32 -15.85 9.95 3.49
C LEU A 32 -15.05 11.25 3.27
N SER A 33 -15.72 12.36 2.98
CA SER A 33 -15.09 13.68 2.80
C SER A 33 -14.36 14.22 4.04
N HIS A 34 -14.67 13.69 5.22
CA HIS A 34 -14.01 14.05 6.49
C HIS A 34 -12.92 13.05 6.88
N LEU A 35 -12.82 11.91 6.19
CA LEU A 35 -11.77 10.92 6.43
C LEU A 35 -10.48 11.33 5.72
N LYS A 36 -9.46 11.65 6.51
CA LYS A 36 -8.11 11.95 6.02
C LYS A 36 -7.18 10.82 6.42
N PHE A 37 -7.01 9.85 5.53
CA PHE A 37 -6.10 8.72 5.75
C PHE A 37 -4.86 8.88 4.87
N ASP A 38 -3.71 8.93 5.53
CA ASP A 38 -2.41 8.80 4.91
C ASP A 38 -1.81 7.45 5.30
N VAL A 39 -1.44 6.66 4.30
CA VAL A 39 -0.87 5.32 4.46
C VAL A 39 0.49 5.30 3.81
N ILE A 40 1.52 4.95 4.57
CA ILE A 40 2.86 4.74 4.03
C ILE A 40 3.28 3.28 4.12
N ILE A 41 3.56 2.68 2.95
CA ILE A 41 4.11 1.35 2.81
C ILE A 41 5.62 1.43 3.01
N HIS A 42 6.16 0.64 3.94
CA HIS A 42 7.59 0.64 4.25
C HIS A 42 8.10 -0.72 4.73
N GLY A 43 9.42 -0.83 4.90
CA GLY A 43 10.08 -2.03 5.41
C GLY A 43 9.75 -3.28 4.58
N GLY A 44 9.46 -4.39 5.24
CA GLY A 44 9.15 -5.65 4.55
C GLY A 44 7.87 -5.62 3.68
N ALA A 45 7.01 -4.62 3.85
CA ALA A 45 5.80 -4.47 3.04
C ALA A 45 6.05 -3.72 1.71
N THR A 46 7.21 -3.07 1.53
CA THR A 46 7.54 -2.27 0.34
C THR A 46 7.21 -2.93 -1.00
N PRO A 47 7.44 -4.24 -1.22
CA PRO A 47 7.13 -4.85 -2.51
C PRO A 47 5.66 -4.81 -2.92
N ILE A 48 4.71 -4.64 -1.98
CA ILE A 48 3.28 -4.55 -2.33
C ILE A 48 2.95 -3.31 -3.15
N ALA A 49 3.81 -2.29 -3.11
CA ALA A 49 3.66 -1.04 -3.87
C ALA A 49 4.08 -1.16 -5.34
N LEU A 50 4.73 -2.26 -5.73
CA LEU A 50 5.17 -2.45 -7.10
C LEU A 50 3.99 -2.57 -8.07
N GLY A 51 4.17 -2.08 -9.28
CA GLY A 51 3.27 -2.37 -10.39
C GLY A 51 3.33 -3.85 -10.78
N GLU A 52 2.37 -4.27 -11.60
CA GLU A 52 2.19 -5.68 -11.99
C GLU A 52 3.47 -6.30 -12.58
N LYS A 53 4.14 -5.61 -13.52
CA LYS A 53 5.35 -6.11 -14.19
C LYS A 53 6.50 -6.36 -13.21
N ALA A 54 6.79 -5.42 -12.32
CA ALA A 54 7.89 -5.52 -11.38
C ALA A 54 7.60 -6.54 -10.27
N TYR A 55 6.35 -6.62 -9.82
CA TYR A 55 5.92 -7.62 -8.86
C TYR A 55 6.03 -9.05 -9.44
N MET A 56 5.50 -9.26 -10.65
CA MET A 56 5.59 -10.52 -11.38
C MET A 56 7.05 -10.96 -11.57
N ALA A 57 7.94 -10.04 -11.96
CA ALA A 57 9.36 -10.34 -12.11
C ALA A 57 10.03 -10.78 -10.79
N LYS A 58 9.58 -10.27 -9.65
CA LYS A 58 10.16 -10.61 -8.33
C LYS A 58 9.58 -11.88 -7.72
N PHE A 59 8.26 -12.09 -7.84
CA PHE A 59 7.55 -13.14 -7.10
C PHE A 59 6.98 -14.25 -7.99
N GLY A 60 7.00 -14.08 -9.32
CA GLY A 60 6.53 -15.09 -10.27
C GLY A 60 5.01 -15.22 -10.38
N HIS A 61 4.26 -14.27 -9.80
CA HIS A 61 2.81 -14.20 -9.90
C HIS A 61 2.31 -12.74 -9.89
N ALA A 62 1.04 -12.53 -10.22
CA ALA A 62 0.41 -11.22 -10.27
C ALA A 62 0.39 -10.53 -8.89
N ASN A 63 0.41 -9.19 -8.84
CA ASN A 63 0.37 -8.47 -7.57
C ASN A 63 -1.06 -8.50 -6.99
N PRO A 64 -1.33 -9.26 -5.89
CA PRO A 64 -2.68 -9.37 -5.35
C PRO A 64 -3.19 -8.07 -4.70
N ASN A 65 -2.32 -7.08 -4.50
CA ASN A 65 -2.62 -5.87 -3.73
C ASN A 65 -3.22 -4.73 -4.57
N LEU A 66 -3.10 -4.79 -5.90
CA LEU A 66 -3.43 -3.66 -6.79
C LEU A 66 -4.90 -3.25 -6.69
N ALA A 67 -5.81 -4.22 -6.65
CA ALA A 67 -7.25 -3.95 -6.56
C ALA A 67 -7.61 -3.20 -5.27
N VAL A 68 -7.11 -3.67 -4.13
CA VAL A 68 -7.39 -3.04 -2.82
C VAL A 68 -6.77 -1.64 -2.75
N ILE A 69 -5.56 -1.45 -3.27
CA ILE A 69 -4.92 -0.13 -3.32
C ILE A 69 -5.74 0.85 -4.16
N ALA A 70 -6.23 0.40 -5.32
CA ALA A 70 -7.08 1.22 -6.18
C ALA A 70 -8.39 1.61 -5.48
N ASP A 71 -9.04 0.68 -4.78
CA ASP A 71 -10.28 0.95 -4.06
C ASP A 71 -10.09 1.90 -2.87
N LEU A 72 -9.00 1.75 -2.10
CA LEU A 72 -8.64 2.68 -1.03
C LEU A 72 -8.45 4.11 -1.58
N ARG A 73 -7.79 4.25 -2.72
CA ARG A 73 -7.59 5.56 -3.36
C ARG A 73 -8.87 6.19 -3.86
N LYS A 74 -9.79 5.40 -4.43
CA LYS A 74 -11.10 5.90 -4.88
C LYS A 74 -11.90 6.53 -3.74
N VAL A 75 -11.73 6.04 -2.51
CA VAL A 75 -12.41 6.58 -1.33
C VAL A 75 -11.59 7.67 -0.59
N GLY A 76 -10.50 8.16 -1.21
CA GLY A 76 -9.73 9.29 -0.71
C GLY A 76 -8.57 8.94 0.22
N VAL A 77 -8.18 7.66 0.34
CA VAL A 77 -6.97 7.27 1.07
C VAL A 77 -5.73 7.62 0.26
N ASN A 78 -4.84 8.40 0.84
CA ASN A 78 -3.54 8.72 0.27
C ASN A 78 -2.57 7.56 0.52
N VAL A 79 -2.33 6.75 -0.51
CA VAL A 79 -1.38 5.63 -0.45
C VAL A 79 -0.01 6.07 -0.96
N MET A 80 1.00 5.89 -0.12
CA MET A 80 2.39 6.26 -0.35
C MET A 80 3.33 5.07 -0.10
N VAL A 81 4.53 5.13 -0.65
CA VAL A 81 5.62 4.19 -0.35
C VAL A 81 6.88 4.94 0.03
N CYS A 82 7.62 4.39 1.00
CA CYS A 82 8.89 4.93 1.46
C CYS A 82 9.98 4.79 0.38
N GLY A 83 10.50 5.92 -0.14
CA GLY A 83 11.56 5.95 -1.14
C GLY A 83 12.85 5.28 -0.69
N ASN A 84 13.29 5.53 0.54
CA ASN A 84 14.47 4.85 1.10
C ASN A 84 14.29 3.32 1.12
N ALA A 85 13.10 2.83 1.51
CA ALA A 85 12.83 1.41 1.55
C ALA A 85 12.79 0.76 0.16
N LEU A 86 12.35 1.49 -0.88
CA LEU A 86 12.49 1.04 -2.27
C LEU A 86 13.96 0.84 -2.63
N GLY A 87 14.80 1.84 -2.33
CA GLY A 87 16.24 1.79 -2.56
C GLY A 87 16.93 0.63 -1.84
N ASP A 88 16.64 0.44 -0.55
CA ASP A 88 17.17 -0.66 0.28
C ASP A 88 16.83 -2.05 -0.31
N MET A 89 15.73 -2.15 -1.05
CA MET A 89 15.26 -3.38 -1.68
C MET A 89 15.60 -3.49 -3.18
N GLY A 90 16.34 -2.52 -3.73
CA GLY A 90 16.79 -2.51 -5.12
C GLY A 90 15.70 -2.16 -6.13
N PHE A 91 14.62 -1.50 -5.71
CA PHE A 91 13.55 -1.04 -6.59
C PHE A 91 13.71 0.43 -6.96
N THR A 92 13.23 0.77 -8.14
CA THR A 92 13.18 2.15 -8.64
C THR A 92 11.76 2.72 -8.56
N PRO A 93 11.61 4.06 -8.49
CA PRO A 93 10.29 4.70 -8.53
C PRO A 93 9.46 4.33 -9.78
N ALA A 94 10.10 4.01 -10.91
CA ALA A 94 9.42 3.62 -12.15
C ALA A 94 8.78 2.22 -12.08
N GLU A 95 9.18 1.39 -11.12
CA GLU A 95 8.62 0.06 -10.88
C GLU A 95 7.42 0.08 -9.94
N VAL A 96 7.16 1.21 -9.28
CA VAL A 96 6.03 1.42 -8.39
C VAL A 96 4.75 1.57 -9.22
N ASN A 97 3.62 1.07 -8.70
CA ASN A 97 2.32 1.33 -9.29
C ASN A 97 2.14 2.87 -9.43
N PRO A 98 1.79 3.40 -10.62
CA PRO A 98 1.61 4.84 -10.83
C PRO A 98 0.56 5.48 -9.91
N ASP A 99 -0.36 4.67 -9.39
CA ASP A 99 -1.32 5.07 -8.37
C ASP A 99 -0.71 5.13 -6.96
N ILE A 100 0.60 5.02 -6.75
CA ILE A 100 1.21 5.11 -5.42
C ILE A 100 2.26 6.21 -5.45
N LYS A 101 2.13 7.18 -4.54
CA LYS A 101 3.10 8.26 -4.44
C LYS A 101 4.36 7.76 -3.74
N VAL A 102 5.52 7.99 -4.36
CA VAL A 102 6.80 7.77 -3.70
C VAL A 102 7.11 8.96 -2.81
N ALA A 103 7.21 8.71 -1.50
CA ALA A 103 7.60 9.71 -0.52
C ALA A 103 9.11 9.67 -0.26
N LEU A 104 9.68 10.73 0.33
CA LEU A 104 11.11 10.76 0.69
C LEU A 104 11.45 9.59 1.62
N SER A 105 10.72 9.47 2.73
CA SER A 105 10.88 8.38 3.68
C SER A 105 9.62 8.19 4.52
N ALA A 106 9.45 7.01 5.12
CA ALA A 106 8.42 6.78 6.13
C ALA A 106 8.59 7.65 7.39
N LEU A 107 9.77 8.19 7.66
CA LEU A 107 10.07 8.98 8.86
C LEU A 107 9.61 10.43 8.78
N SER A 108 9.43 10.95 7.56
CA SER A 108 9.23 12.38 7.29
C SER A 108 7.92 12.67 6.54
N THR A 109 7.00 11.70 6.50
CA THR A 109 5.76 11.75 5.73
C THR A 109 4.56 11.76 6.65
#